data_AF-A0A8H7A4Q2-F1
#
_entry.id   AF-A0A8H7A4Q2-F1
#
_cell.length_a   1.000
_cell.length_b   1.000
_cell.length_c   1.000
_cell.angle_alpha   90.00
_cell.angle_beta   90.00
_cell.angle_gamma   90.00
#
_symmetry.space_group_name_H-M   'P 1'
#
loop_
_entity.id
_entity.type
_entity.pdbx_description
1 polymer ?
#
loop_
_entity_poly.entity_id
_entity_poly.type
_entity_poly.pdbx_seq_one_letter_code
_entity_poly.pdbx_strand_id
1 'polypeptide(L)'
;MTQPNATLPTMNDCADNLSFTTGLGAGDSFIVEDILPPDLAEDVFERVLEEVGWGKMFHRGGEVPRLVAVQGGVDEDGSFPIYRHPTDTAPPLYPFTSTIERIRAQVDKVLESHLRRHGGTYVGPLNHVLIQHYRTGADYISEHSDKTIDVVRGSYIVNVSLGAERVMVLRAKRDVVGKAPSSTGGDTTSDHEAPTAVSHNPPRPAQRIPLPNNSMFVMGLDTNKKLLHGIPTDKRPLTVKSETERNKGGARISLTFRCIGTFVSGDAKKIWGSGATAKTRSEAKDVILSVEGDGKSEALIEAFGGENRDSEFDWERWYGGGFDVINFGLSI
;
A
#
# COMPACT_ATOMS: atom_id res chain seq x y z
N MET A 1 -11.12 -30.60 3.72
CA MET A 1 -10.34 -30.52 4.97
C MET A 1 -10.11 -29.05 5.27
N THR A 2 -10.87 -28.52 6.21
CA THR A 2 -10.78 -27.14 6.71
C THR A 2 -9.52 -27.00 7.55
N GLN A 3 -8.58 -26.18 7.09
CA GLN A 3 -7.44 -25.74 7.91
C GLN A 3 -8.00 -25.01 9.15
N PRO A 4 -7.49 -25.27 10.36
CA PRO A 4 -7.93 -24.54 11.55
C PRO A 4 -7.48 -23.09 11.42
N ASN A 5 -8.41 -22.14 11.61
CA ASN A 5 -8.06 -20.75 11.85
C ASN A 5 -7.17 -20.71 13.09
N ALA A 6 -5.89 -20.35 12.93
CA ALA A 6 -5.04 -20.05 14.05
C ALA A 6 -5.60 -18.80 14.74
N THR A 7 -6.15 -18.98 15.95
CA THR A 7 -6.56 -17.88 16.80
C THR A 7 -5.30 -17.11 17.18
N LEU A 8 -5.09 -15.96 16.53
CA LEU A 8 -3.98 -15.07 16.84
C LEU A 8 -4.20 -14.42 18.21
N PRO A 9 -3.14 -14.13 18.97
CA PRO A 9 -3.27 -13.54 20.30
C PRO A 9 -3.83 -12.11 20.19
N THR A 10 -5.02 -11.91 20.76
CA THR A 10 -5.59 -10.60 21.01
C THR A 10 -5.00 -10.04 22.30
N MET A 11 -4.42 -8.84 22.25
CA MET A 11 -4.05 -8.10 23.45
C MET A 11 -5.00 -6.91 23.60
N ASN A 12 -5.72 -6.86 24.72
CA ASN A 12 -6.47 -5.67 25.12
C ASN A 12 -5.49 -4.67 25.73
N ASP A 13 -5.35 -3.50 25.11
CA ASP A 13 -4.55 -2.42 25.69
C ASP A 13 -5.44 -1.36 26.36
N CYS A 14 -5.15 -1.09 27.64
CA CYS A 14 -6.08 -0.53 28.62
C CYS A 14 -6.01 1.01 28.75
N ALA A 15 -5.45 1.72 27.76
CA ALA A 15 -5.40 3.19 27.75
C ALA A 15 -6.37 3.84 26.74
N ASP A 16 -6.65 3.17 25.62
CA ASP A 16 -7.50 3.70 24.54
C ASP A 16 -8.71 2.78 24.22
N ASN A 17 -8.88 1.66 24.95
CA ASN A 17 -9.90 0.62 24.68
C ASN A 17 -9.91 0.07 23.23
N LEU A 18 -8.77 0.16 22.53
CA LEU A 18 -8.63 -0.35 21.16
C LEU A 18 -8.21 -1.82 21.16
N SER A 19 -8.78 -2.58 20.24
CA SER A 19 -8.44 -3.98 20.00
C SER A 19 -7.28 -4.09 19.02
N PHE A 20 -6.23 -4.83 19.39
CA PHE A 20 -5.07 -5.10 18.53
C PHE A 20 -4.95 -6.59 18.21
N THR A 21 -4.75 -6.91 16.93
CA THR A 21 -4.24 -8.22 16.50
C THR A 21 -2.86 -8.04 15.89
N THR A 22 -1.83 -8.63 16.52
CA THR A 22 -0.41 -8.43 16.20
C THR A 22 0.23 -9.67 15.56
N GLY A 23 1.47 -9.55 15.09
CA GLY A 23 2.23 -10.67 14.53
C GLY A 23 1.74 -11.10 13.14
N LEU A 24 1.10 -10.20 12.39
CA LEU A 24 0.61 -10.44 11.04
C LEU A 24 1.76 -10.32 10.01
N GLY A 25 1.54 -10.90 8.81
CA GLY A 25 2.50 -10.84 7.72
C GLY A 25 3.83 -11.53 8.05
N ALA A 26 4.92 -10.77 8.00
CA ALA A 26 6.26 -11.21 8.39
C ALA A 26 6.54 -11.08 9.90
N GLY A 27 5.53 -10.71 10.70
CA GLY A 27 5.61 -10.49 12.15
C GLY A 27 5.65 -9.02 12.57
N ASP A 28 5.85 -8.11 11.63
CA ASP A 28 5.95 -6.65 11.81
C ASP A 28 4.66 -5.90 11.46
N SER A 29 3.55 -6.62 11.20
CA SER A 29 2.25 -6.02 10.87
C SER A 29 1.19 -6.31 11.93
N PHE A 30 0.21 -5.44 12.03
CA PHE A 30 -0.89 -5.56 12.98
C PHE A 30 -2.15 -4.82 12.48
N ILE A 31 -3.31 -5.18 13.02
CA ILE A 31 -4.57 -4.46 12.78
C ILE A 31 -5.10 -3.91 14.10
N VAL A 32 -5.70 -2.72 14.02
CA VAL A 32 -6.36 -2.04 15.12
C VAL A 32 -7.79 -1.71 14.69
N GLU A 33 -8.76 -2.02 15.55
CA GLU A 33 -10.18 -1.76 15.30
C GLU A 33 -10.65 -0.52 16.09
N ASP A 34 -11.74 0.08 15.61
CA ASP A 34 -12.42 1.25 16.21
C ASP A 34 -11.54 2.48 16.46
N ILE A 35 -10.69 2.81 15.49
CA ILE A 35 -9.64 3.83 15.68
C ILE A 35 -10.13 5.28 15.67
N LEU A 36 -11.26 5.59 15.03
CA LEU A 36 -11.76 6.96 14.93
C LEU A 36 -12.64 7.32 16.15
N PRO A 37 -12.51 8.55 16.70
CA PRO A 37 -13.37 9.01 17.78
C PRO A 37 -14.83 9.11 17.33
N PRO A 38 -15.81 8.97 18.24
CA PRO A 38 -17.24 8.88 17.87
C PRO A 38 -17.75 10.03 17.00
N ASP A 39 -17.32 11.27 17.27
CA ASP A 39 -17.73 12.47 16.55
C ASP A 39 -17.17 12.56 15.12
N LEU A 40 -16.09 11.82 14.83
CA LEU A 40 -15.58 11.64 13.48
C LEU A 40 -16.23 10.42 12.83
N ALA A 41 -16.35 9.30 13.55
CA ALA A 41 -16.80 8.03 13.01
C ALA A 41 -18.26 8.04 12.49
N GLU A 42 -19.11 8.91 13.03
CA GLU A 42 -20.55 8.96 12.72
C GLU A 42 -20.85 9.12 11.22
N ASP A 43 -20.16 10.04 10.54
CA ASP A 43 -20.42 10.42 9.15
C ASP A 43 -19.14 10.48 8.28
N VAL A 44 -18.02 9.94 8.78
CA VAL A 44 -16.72 9.96 8.06
C VAL A 44 -16.81 9.40 6.65
N PHE A 45 -17.61 8.35 6.43
CA PHE A 45 -17.71 7.73 5.12
C PHE A 45 -18.34 8.68 4.09
N GLU A 46 -19.45 9.32 4.45
CA GLU A 46 -20.14 10.32 3.65
C GLU A 46 -19.26 11.56 3.42
N ARG A 47 -18.62 12.09 4.47
CA ARG A 47 -17.72 13.24 4.35
C ARG A 47 -16.56 12.97 3.41
N VAL A 48 -15.93 11.80 3.51
CA VAL A 48 -14.83 11.43 2.58
C VAL A 48 -15.35 11.27 1.15
N LEU A 49 -16.55 10.73 0.94
CA LEU A 49 -17.15 10.67 -0.39
C LEU A 49 -17.39 12.06 -1.00
N GLU A 50 -17.80 13.03 -0.20
CA GLU A 50 -18.12 14.39 -0.65
C GLU A 50 -16.88 15.29 -0.81
N GLU A 51 -15.94 15.24 0.13
CA GLU A 51 -14.76 16.11 0.15
C GLU A 51 -13.68 15.71 -0.86
N VAL A 52 -13.59 14.42 -1.21
CA VAL A 52 -12.52 13.90 -2.06
C VAL A 52 -12.86 14.06 -3.55
N GLY A 53 -11.95 14.68 -4.30
CA GLY A 53 -12.02 14.78 -5.76
C GLY A 53 -11.71 13.45 -6.46
N TRP A 54 -12.70 12.56 -6.55
CA TRP A 54 -12.54 11.23 -7.15
C TRP A 54 -12.18 11.28 -8.64
N GLY A 55 -11.09 10.61 -9.00
CA GLY A 55 -10.63 10.40 -10.37
C GLY A 55 -10.66 8.93 -10.79
N LYS A 56 -10.46 8.72 -12.09
CA LYS A 56 -10.11 7.42 -12.67
C LYS A 56 -8.60 7.35 -12.84
N MET A 57 -8.03 6.16 -12.67
CA MET A 57 -6.61 5.92 -12.93
C MET A 57 -6.46 4.79 -13.94
N PHE A 58 -5.42 4.85 -14.75
CA PHE A 58 -5.12 3.86 -15.78
C PHE A 58 -3.77 3.21 -15.49
N HIS A 59 -3.69 1.90 -15.72
CA HIS A 59 -2.42 1.20 -15.87
C HIS A 59 -2.30 0.68 -17.31
N ARG A 60 -1.16 0.06 -17.66
CA ARG A 60 -0.85 -0.50 -18.98
C ARG A 60 -1.87 -1.49 -19.58
N GLY A 61 -2.91 -1.86 -18.81
CA GLY A 61 -3.95 -2.82 -19.16
C GLY A 61 -5.37 -2.29 -19.02
N GLY A 62 -5.56 -0.98 -18.79
CA GLY A 62 -6.87 -0.32 -18.74
C GLY A 62 -7.15 0.49 -17.47
N GLU A 63 -8.39 0.97 -17.36
CA GLU A 63 -8.91 1.68 -16.18
C GLU A 63 -8.87 0.75 -14.96
N VAL A 64 -8.34 1.25 -13.84
CA VAL A 64 -8.40 0.50 -12.58
C VAL A 64 -9.86 0.40 -12.12
N PRO A 65 -10.32 -0.78 -11.65
CA PRO A 65 -11.72 -1.00 -11.30
C PRO A 65 -12.01 -0.44 -9.89
N ARG A 66 -11.84 0.87 -9.71
CA ARG A 66 -12.11 1.67 -8.50
C ARG A 66 -11.83 3.14 -8.79
N LEU A 67 -12.46 4.04 -8.03
CA LEU A 67 -12.11 5.46 -8.07
C LEU A 67 -10.94 5.74 -7.14
N VAL A 68 -10.09 6.69 -7.50
CA VAL A 68 -8.89 7.03 -6.72
C VAL A 68 -8.74 8.53 -6.54
N ALA A 69 -8.07 8.93 -5.47
CA ALA A 69 -7.57 10.28 -5.27
C ALA A 69 -6.28 10.22 -4.45
N VAL A 70 -5.45 11.26 -4.56
CA VAL A 70 -4.22 11.40 -3.79
C VAL A 70 -4.28 12.71 -3.03
N GLN A 71 -3.94 12.66 -1.74
CA GLN A 71 -3.76 13.86 -0.93
C GLN A 71 -2.45 13.81 -0.15
N GLY A 72 -1.92 14.97 0.23
CA GLY A 72 -0.70 15.06 1.02
C GLY A 72 -0.49 16.43 1.66
N GLY A 73 0.56 16.52 2.47
CA GLY A 73 1.04 17.78 3.02
C GLY A 73 1.64 18.66 1.92
N VAL A 74 1.28 19.94 1.92
CA VAL A 74 1.88 20.95 1.02
C VAL A 74 2.53 22.00 1.91
N ASP A 75 3.83 22.20 1.74
CA ASP A 75 4.61 23.15 2.52
C ASP A 75 4.30 24.60 2.10
N GLU A 76 4.72 25.58 2.90
CA GLU A 76 4.47 27.02 2.65
C GLU A 76 5.00 27.50 1.30
N ASP A 77 6.05 26.87 0.78
CA ASP A 77 6.66 27.17 -0.52
C ASP A 77 5.99 26.41 -1.69
N GLY A 78 4.93 25.67 -1.40
CA GLY A 78 4.20 24.83 -2.35
C GLY A 78 4.84 23.47 -2.63
N SER A 79 5.97 23.12 -2.00
CA SER A 79 6.55 21.79 -2.18
C SER A 79 5.69 20.71 -1.54
N PHE A 80 5.76 19.49 -2.09
CA PHE A 80 4.87 18.39 -1.68
C PHE A 80 5.55 17.02 -1.83
N PRO A 81 5.11 16.00 -1.07
CA PRO A 81 5.66 14.65 -1.15
C PRO A 81 5.21 13.95 -2.43
N ILE A 82 6.09 13.18 -3.05
CA ILE A 82 5.77 12.37 -4.23
C ILE A 82 5.92 10.88 -3.92
N TYR A 83 4.90 10.09 -4.25
CA TYR A 83 4.94 8.63 -4.18
C TYR A 83 4.94 8.04 -5.59
N ARG A 84 6.09 7.50 -6.02
CA ARG A 84 6.25 6.96 -7.37
C ARG A 84 5.92 5.48 -7.43
N HIS A 85 5.16 5.10 -8.45
CA HIS A 85 4.76 3.72 -8.71
C HIS A 85 4.62 3.47 -10.23
N PRO A 86 4.66 2.21 -10.70
CA PRO A 86 4.61 1.89 -12.13
C PRO A 86 3.19 2.06 -12.70
N THR A 87 2.81 3.29 -13.05
CA THR A 87 1.55 3.61 -13.74
C THR A 87 1.76 4.69 -14.78
N ASP A 88 1.02 4.59 -15.88
CA ASP A 88 1.12 5.54 -17.00
C ASP A 88 0.74 6.97 -16.57
N THR A 89 -0.23 7.17 -15.68
CA THR A 89 -0.51 8.47 -15.07
C THR A 89 -0.77 8.36 -13.57
N ALA A 90 -0.10 9.19 -12.78
CA ALA A 90 -0.39 9.35 -11.36
C ALA A 90 -1.49 10.42 -11.20
N PRO A 91 -2.51 10.20 -10.35
CA PRO A 91 -3.45 11.26 -10.00
C PRO A 91 -2.72 12.46 -9.38
N PRO A 92 -3.17 13.70 -9.62
CA PRO A 92 -2.61 14.86 -8.96
C PRO A 92 -2.77 14.74 -7.44
N LEU A 93 -1.77 15.24 -6.71
CA LEU A 93 -1.83 15.37 -5.27
C LEU A 93 -2.56 16.66 -4.91
N TYR A 94 -3.59 16.55 -4.08
CA TYR A 94 -4.26 17.70 -3.47
C TYR A 94 -3.87 17.85 -1.99
N PRO A 95 -4.01 19.04 -1.39
CA PRO A 95 -3.90 19.17 0.06
C PRO A 95 -4.89 18.25 0.78
N PHE A 96 -4.57 17.86 2.01
CA PHE A 96 -5.50 17.14 2.86
C PHE A 96 -6.79 17.95 3.05
N THR A 97 -7.95 17.30 2.87
CA THR A 97 -9.22 17.90 3.30
C THR A 97 -9.35 17.81 4.81
N SER A 98 -10.30 18.56 5.38
CA SER A 98 -10.51 18.60 6.83
C SER A 98 -10.74 17.19 7.41
N THR A 99 -11.57 16.38 6.78
CA THR A 99 -11.84 15.02 7.27
C THR A 99 -10.61 14.11 7.14
N ILE A 100 -9.86 14.21 6.05
CA ILE A 100 -8.66 13.39 5.84
C ILE A 100 -7.55 13.75 6.82
N GLU A 101 -7.36 15.04 7.12
CA GLU A 101 -6.39 15.52 8.11
C GLU A 101 -6.75 15.00 9.52
N ARG A 102 -8.04 15.01 9.89
CA ARG A 102 -8.48 14.44 11.17
C ARG A 102 -8.23 12.94 11.27
N ILE A 103 -8.48 12.18 10.20
CA ILE A 103 -8.15 10.75 10.14
C ILE A 103 -6.64 10.55 10.29
N ARG A 104 -5.84 11.28 9.52
CA ARG A 104 -4.36 11.21 9.53
C ARG A 104 -3.80 11.46 10.92
N ALA A 105 -4.23 12.54 11.59
CA ALA A 105 -3.81 12.88 12.94
C ALA A 105 -4.19 11.80 13.97
N GLN A 106 -5.38 11.21 13.83
CA GLN A 106 -5.79 10.10 14.70
C GLN A 106 -4.97 8.83 14.45
N VAL A 107 -4.66 8.51 13.18
CA VAL A 107 -3.79 7.39 12.82
C VAL A 107 -2.38 7.57 13.39
N ASP A 108 -1.78 8.75 13.22
CA ASP A 108 -0.47 9.11 13.79
C ASP A 108 -0.48 8.89 15.31
N LYS A 109 -1.50 9.41 16.01
CA LYS A 109 -1.66 9.26 17.46
C LYS A 109 -1.73 7.79 17.90
N VAL A 110 -2.56 6.98 17.24
CA VAL A 110 -2.71 5.55 17.59
C VAL A 110 -1.41 4.78 17.31
N LEU A 111 -0.77 5.04 16.17
CA LEU A 111 0.48 4.40 15.78
C LEU A 111 1.63 4.77 16.75
N GLU A 112 1.80 6.05 17.06
CA GLU A 112 2.80 6.52 18.02
C GLU A 112 2.58 5.92 19.41
N SER A 113 1.33 5.93 19.90
CA SER A 113 0.95 5.34 21.19
C SER A 113 1.32 3.86 21.26
N HIS A 114 0.99 3.08 20.22
CA HIS A 114 1.32 1.66 20.12
C HIS A 114 2.82 1.41 20.09
N LEU A 115 3.55 2.07 19.18
CA LEU A 115 4.99 1.85 19.03
C LEU A 115 5.76 2.20 20.31
N ARG A 116 5.42 3.33 20.95
CA ARG A 116 6.04 3.73 22.21
C ARG A 116 5.85 2.69 23.32
N ARG A 117 4.67 2.06 23.40
CA ARG A 117 4.38 1.01 24.39
C ARG A 117 5.15 -0.29 24.14
N HIS A 118 5.43 -0.60 22.88
CA HIS A 118 6.09 -1.85 22.47
C HIS A 118 7.58 -1.66 22.11
N GLY A 119 8.20 -0.54 22.53
CA GLY A 119 9.62 -0.28 22.32
C GLY A 119 10.02 0.03 20.88
N GLY A 120 9.04 0.32 20.01
CA GLY A 120 9.26 0.75 18.64
C GLY A 120 9.47 2.26 18.54
N THR A 121 10.08 2.68 17.43
CA THR A 121 10.26 4.10 17.10
C THR A 121 9.18 4.53 16.14
N TYR A 122 8.42 5.57 16.50
CA TYR A 122 7.51 6.22 15.59
C TYR A 122 8.28 7.06 14.56
N VAL A 123 8.04 6.79 13.28
CA VAL A 123 8.62 7.52 12.15
C VAL A 123 7.47 8.13 11.36
N GLY A 124 7.26 9.42 11.58
CA GLY A 124 6.19 10.22 10.98
C GLY A 124 6.53 11.72 11.00
N PRO A 125 5.55 12.59 10.75
CA PRO A 125 4.13 12.29 10.52
C PRO A 125 3.87 11.58 9.18
N LEU A 126 2.72 10.90 9.08
CA LEU A 126 2.19 10.50 7.77
C LEU A 126 1.87 11.77 6.97
N ASN A 127 2.33 11.87 5.73
CA ASN A 127 2.25 13.08 4.91
C ASN A 127 1.69 12.85 3.49
N HIS A 128 1.29 11.62 3.17
CA HIS A 128 0.70 11.26 1.88
C HIS A 128 -0.36 10.17 2.07
N VAL A 129 -1.44 10.22 1.29
CA VAL A 129 -2.49 9.20 1.27
C VAL A 129 -2.96 8.89 -0.15
N LEU A 130 -3.05 7.61 -0.47
CA LEU A 130 -3.82 7.12 -1.62
C LEU A 130 -5.21 6.71 -1.13
N ILE A 131 -6.24 7.36 -1.65
CA ILE A 131 -7.65 7.14 -1.31
C ILE A 131 -8.29 6.34 -2.44
N GLN A 132 -8.99 5.25 -2.10
CA GLN A 132 -9.58 4.34 -3.08
C GLN A 132 -11.01 4.00 -2.70
N HIS A 133 -11.95 4.26 -3.58
CA HIS A 133 -13.37 3.92 -3.40
C HIS A 133 -13.72 2.68 -4.23
N TYR A 134 -13.96 1.58 -3.51
CA TYR A 134 -14.49 0.32 -4.01
C TYR A 134 -16.01 0.41 -3.95
N ARG A 135 -16.65 0.62 -5.09
CA ARG A 135 -18.10 0.90 -5.20
C ARG A 135 -18.94 -0.34 -4.90
N THR A 136 -18.39 -1.51 -5.23
CA THR A 136 -19.03 -2.81 -5.01
C THR A 136 -18.00 -3.90 -4.72
N GLY A 137 -18.47 -5.12 -4.43
CA GLY A 137 -17.62 -6.29 -4.35
C GLY A 137 -16.91 -6.68 -5.66
N ALA A 138 -17.30 -6.11 -6.81
CA ALA A 138 -16.63 -6.33 -8.09
C ALA A 138 -15.34 -5.50 -8.24
N ASP A 139 -15.21 -4.38 -7.52
CA ASP A 139 -14.00 -3.56 -7.51
C ASP A 139 -12.89 -4.29 -6.72
N TYR A 140 -11.65 -4.22 -7.21
CA TYR A 140 -10.51 -4.97 -6.67
C TYR A 140 -9.17 -4.26 -6.87
N ILE A 141 -8.14 -4.74 -6.18
CA ILE A 141 -6.73 -4.44 -6.44
C ILE A 141 -5.95 -5.75 -6.47
N SER A 142 -5.24 -5.98 -7.58
CA SER A 142 -4.42 -7.19 -7.79
C SER A 142 -3.28 -7.28 -6.78
N GLU A 143 -2.71 -8.48 -6.65
CA GLU A 143 -1.52 -8.70 -5.82
C GLU A 143 -0.34 -7.83 -6.27
N HIS A 144 0.22 -7.06 -5.35
CA HIS A 144 1.39 -6.19 -5.56
C HIS A 144 2.15 -6.00 -4.25
N SER A 145 3.37 -5.45 -4.33
CA SER A 145 4.02 -4.78 -3.20
C SER A 145 4.03 -3.27 -3.47
N ASP A 146 3.82 -2.48 -2.43
CA ASP A 146 3.97 -1.03 -2.49
C ASP A 146 5.42 -0.68 -2.76
N LYS A 147 5.66 0.44 -3.46
CA LYS A 147 6.99 0.86 -3.86
C LYS A 147 7.65 1.66 -2.78
N THR A 148 8.77 1.16 -2.26
CA THR A 148 9.40 1.76 -1.07
C THR A 148 10.49 2.78 -1.40
N ILE A 149 10.70 3.13 -2.68
CA ILE A 149 11.69 4.13 -3.09
C ILE A 149 11.49 5.48 -2.38
N ASP A 150 10.23 5.90 -2.20
CA ASP A 150 9.89 7.20 -1.59
C ASP A 150 9.42 7.09 -0.14
N VAL A 151 9.25 5.87 0.37
CA VAL A 151 8.76 5.63 1.75
C VAL A 151 9.94 5.72 2.71
N VAL A 152 9.78 6.49 3.79
CA VAL A 152 10.84 6.65 4.81
C VAL A 152 11.16 5.29 5.44
N ARG A 153 12.44 4.91 5.45
CA ARG A 153 12.88 3.66 6.05
C ARG A 153 12.53 3.62 7.54
N GLY A 154 11.97 2.51 7.99
CA GLY A 154 11.51 2.33 9.38
C GLY A 154 10.11 2.87 9.66
N SER A 155 9.44 3.53 8.70
CA SER A 155 8.02 3.86 8.81
C SER A 155 7.13 2.67 8.44
N TYR A 156 5.81 2.90 8.44
CA TYR A 156 4.80 1.91 8.09
C TYR A 156 3.96 2.35 6.89
N ILE A 157 3.29 1.39 6.25
CA ILE A 157 2.20 1.66 5.30
C ILE A 157 0.89 1.37 6.03
N VAL A 158 0.04 2.38 6.20
CA VAL A 158 -1.17 2.26 7.04
C VAL A 158 -2.43 2.32 6.20
N ASN A 159 -3.23 1.25 6.21
CA ASN A 159 -4.48 1.15 5.48
C ASN A 159 -5.69 1.31 6.41
N VAL A 160 -6.35 2.47 6.39
CA VAL A 160 -7.63 2.69 7.08
C VAL A 160 -8.78 2.23 6.18
N SER A 161 -9.77 1.57 6.79
CA SER A 161 -10.94 1.00 6.11
C SER A 161 -12.24 1.60 6.64
N LEU A 162 -13.05 2.16 5.74
CA LEU A 162 -14.38 2.71 6.03
C LEU A 162 -15.43 2.03 5.15
N GLY A 163 -16.62 1.77 5.71
CA GLY A 163 -17.74 1.14 5.01
C GLY A 163 -17.70 -0.40 5.10
N ALA A 164 -17.99 -1.06 3.98
CA ALA A 164 -18.07 -2.52 3.90
C ALA A 164 -16.75 -3.21 4.23
N GLU A 165 -16.84 -4.26 5.05
CA GLU A 165 -15.71 -5.14 5.33
C GLU A 165 -15.24 -5.84 4.03
N ARG A 166 -13.92 -5.84 3.82
CA ARG A 166 -13.26 -6.60 2.76
C ARG A 166 -12.06 -7.34 3.33
N VAL A 167 -11.62 -8.38 2.64
CA VAL A 167 -10.47 -9.18 3.06
C VAL A 167 -9.24 -8.79 2.26
N MET A 168 -8.19 -8.35 2.93
CA MET A 168 -6.85 -8.29 2.36
C MET A 168 -6.20 -9.66 2.38
N VAL A 169 -5.59 -10.04 1.26
CA VAL A 169 -4.82 -11.27 1.14
C VAL A 169 -3.35 -10.90 1.08
N LEU A 170 -2.57 -11.31 2.08
CA LEU A 170 -1.11 -11.29 2.04
C LEU A 170 -0.61 -12.64 1.52
N ARG A 171 0.19 -12.67 0.46
CA ARG A 171 0.66 -13.92 -0.15
C ARG A 171 2.17 -13.87 -0.38
N ALA A 172 2.87 -14.94 -0.02
CA ALA A 172 4.31 -15.05 -0.25
C ALA A 172 4.67 -14.83 -1.73
N LYS A 173 5.78 -14.15 -2.02
CA LYS A 173 6.28 -13.98 -3.40
C LYS A 173 6.66 -15.31 -4.04
N ARG A 174 6.78 -15.33 -5.37
CA ARG A 174 6.97 -16.58 -6.14
C ARG A 174 8.34 -17.21 -5.91
N ASP A 175 9.36 -16.42 -5.66
CA ASP A 175 10.74 -16.86 -5.44
C ASP A 175 10.90 -17.68 -4.15
N VAL A 176 9.99 -17.51 -3.17
CA VAL A 176 9.97 -18.30 -1.93
C VAL A 176 9.61 -19.77 -2.18
N VAL A 177 8.78 -20.09 -3.18
CA VAL A 177 8.37 -21.48 -3.46
C VAL A 177 9.48 -22.28 -4.16
N GLY A 178 10.40 -21.60 -4.85
CA GLY A 178 11.58 -22.23 -5.48
C GLY A 178 12.78 -22.44 -4.53
N LYS A 179 12.75 -21.85 -3.33
CA LYS A 179 13.83 -21.93 -2.32
C LYS A 179 13.56 -22.96 -1.22
N ALA A 180 12.43 -23.67 -1.25
CA ALA A 180 12.22 -24.82 -0.37
C ALA A 180 13.21 -25.94 -0.77
N PRO A 181 13.94 -26.57 0.17
CA PRO A 181 14.87 -27.62 -0.19
C PRO A 181 14.10 -28.77 -0.83
N SER A 182 14.30 -28.97 -2.13
CA SER A 182 13.90 -30.19 -2.81
C SER A 182 14.71 -31.33 -2.22
N SER A 183 14.11 -32.05 -1.27
CA SER A 183 14.54 -33.41 -1.01
C SER A 183 14.40 -34.20 -2.31
N THR A 184 15.46 -34.94 -2.65
CA THR A 184 15.66 -35.85 -3.79
C THR A 184 16.07 -35.20 -5.12
N GLY A 185 17.31 -35.53 -5.51
CA GLY A 185 17.93 -35.12 -6.76
C GLY A 185 17.41 -35.89 -7.97
N GLY A 186 17.76 -35.37 -9.14
CA GLY A 186 17.44 -35.92 -10.44
C GLY A 186 17.84 -34.93 -11.51
N ASP A 187 19.03 -35.14 -12.06
CA ASP A 187 19.55 -34.50 -13.26
C ASP A 187 18.63 -34.80 -14.46
N THR A 188 18.37 -33.82 -15.34
CA THR A 188 18.39 -33.93 -16.81
C THR A 188 17.81 -32.71 -17.51
N THR A 189 18.53 -32.32 -18.55
CA THR A 189 18.27 -31.34 -19.60
C THR A 189 17.02 -31.63 -20.45
N SER A 190 16.29 -30.60 -20.86
CA SER A 190 16.08 -30.21 -22.28
C SER A 190 14.84 -29.32 -22.46
N ASP A 191 15.05 -28.16 -23.06
CA ASP A 191 14.04 -27.24 -23.57
C ASP A 191 13.24 -27.86 -24.72
N HIS A 192 11.91 -27.92 -24.61
CA HIS A 192 10.92 -27.86 -25.70
C HIS A 192 9.49 -27.80 -25.11
N GLU A 193 8.96 -26.60 -24.87
CA GLU A 193 7.59 -26.41 -24.37
C GLU A 193 6.55 -26.37 -25.50
N ALA A 194 5.72 -27.40 -25.55
CA ALA A 194 4.37 -27.36 -26.11
C ALA A 194 3.36 -26.98 -25.01
N PRO A 195 2.24 -26.32 -25.34
CA PRO A 195 1.35 -25.74 -24.33
C PRO A 195 0.33 -26.77 -23.84
N THR A 196 0.64 -27.51 -22.77
CA THR A 196 -0.36 -28.19 -21.91
C THR A 196 0.32 -28.80 -20.67
N ALA A 197 0.57 -27.99 -19.64
CA ALA A 197 0.79 -28.51 -18.29
C ALA A 197 0.26 -27.52 -17.26
N VAL A 198 -0.78 -27.92 -16.53
CA VAL A 198 -1.29 -27.20 -15.36
C VAL A 198 -0.17 -27.25 -14.32
N SER A 199 0.50 -26.13 -14.03
CA SER A 199 1.66 -26.13 -13.14
C SER A 199 1.28 -26.70 -11.77
N HIS A 200 1.79 -27.88 -11.41
CA HIS A 200 1.54 -28.57 -10.14
C HIS A 200 2.28 -27.96 -8.93
N ASN A 201 2.66 -26.68 -9.00
CA ASN A 201 3.30 -26.02 -7.87
C ASN A 201 2.28 -25.86 -6.72
N PRO A 202 2.65 -26.20 -5.48
CA PRO A 202 1.77 -26.01 -4.33
C PRO A 202 1.37 -24.53 -4.22
N PRO A 203 0.12 -24.24 -3.81
CA PRO A 203 -0.35 -22.86 -3.71
C PRO A 203 0.52 -22.08 -2.72
N ARG A 204 0.96 -20.87 -3.13
CA ARG A 204 1.79 -20.00 -2.29
C ARG A 204 1.09 -19.73 -0.95
N PRO A 205 1.80 -19.84 0.20
CA PRO A 205 1.27 -19.49 1.51
C PRO A 205 0.61 -18.11 1.51
N ALA A 206 -0.53 -17.98 2.18
CA ALA A 206 -1.25 -16.72 2.27
C ALA A 206 -2.00 -16.56 3.60
N GLN A 207 -2.04 -15.32 4.08
CA GLN A 207 -2.84 -14.87 5.21
C GLN A 207 -4.02 -14.04 4.70
N ARG A 208 -5.20 -14.23 5.29
CA ARG A 208 -6.42 -13.47 4.99
C ARG A 208 -6.75 -12.59 6.19
N ILE A 209 -6.76 -11.28 5.98
CA ILE A 209 -6.96 -10.28 7.03
C ILE A 209 -8.27 -9.55 6.73
N PRO A 210 -9.34 -9.79 7.51
CA PRO A 210 -10.54 -8.96 7.45
C PRO A 210 -10.18 -7.51 7.76
N LEU A 211 -10.81 -6.57 7.05
CA LEU A 211 -10.65 -5.13 7.26
C LEU A 211 -12.03 -4.53 7.59
N PRO A 212 -12.46 -4.58 8.87
CA PRO A 212 -13.74 -4.04 9.31
C PRO A 212 -13.84 -2.52 9.06
N ASN A 213 -15.07 -1.99 9.15
CA ASN A 213 -15.27 -0.55 9.22
C ASN A 213 -14.48 0.04 10.41
N ASN A 214 -13.96 1.26 10.25
CA ASN A 214 -13.24 1.97 11.31
C ASN A 214 -11.98 1.22 11.82
N SER A 215 -11.35 0.41 10.97
CA SER A 215 -10.10 -0.28 11.30
C SER A 215 -8.91 0.33 10.57
N MET A 216 -7.71 0.18 11.13
CA MET A 216 -6.46 0.39 10.41
C MET A 216 -5.60 -0.87 10.43
N PHE A 217 -5.17 -1.30 9.25
CA PHE A 217 -4.13 -2.31 9.09
C PHE A 217 -2.78 -1.62 8.88
N VAL A 218 -1.87 -1.83 9.82
CA VAL A 218 -0.50 -1.29 9.80
C VAL A 218 0.41 -2.37 9.24
N MET A 219 0.94 -2.11 8.04
CA MET A 219 1.86 -3.01 7.37
C MET A 219 3.30 -2.52 7.55
N GLY A 220 4.13 -3.36 8.17
CA GLY A 220 5.56 -3.10 8.26
C GLY A 220 6.28 -3.37 6.93
N LEU A 221 7.47 -2.77 6.78
CA LEU A 221 8.22 -2.83 5.52
C LEU A 221 8.79 -4.23 5.24
N ASP A 222 9.02 -5.08 6.26
CA ASP A 222 9.44 -6.47 6.04
C ASP A 222 8.28 -7.30 5.49
N THR A 223 7.05 -7.03 5.95
CA THR A 223 5.84 -7.63 5.34
C THR A 223 5.71 -7.22 3.87
N ASN A 224 5.82 -5.93 3.54
CA ASN A 224 5.74 -5.44 2.15
C ASN A 224 6.86 -6.02 1.27
N LYS A 225 8.06 -6.20 1.85
CA LYS A 225 9.22 -6.81 1.18
C LYS A 225 9.01 -8.30 0.91
N LYS A 226 8.41 -9.08 1.81
CA LYS A 226 8.32 -10.54 1.67
C LYS A 226 7.04 -11.02 0.98
N LEU A 227 5.96 -10.26 1.09
CA LEU A 227 4.63 -10.65 0.65
C LEU A 227 4.10 -9.69 -0.43
N LEU A 228 3.18 -10.20 -1.24
CA LEU A 228 2.27 -9.41 -2.06
C LEU A 228 0.95 -9.23 -1.31
N HIS A 229 0.29 -8.09 -1.47
CA HIS A 229 -1.05 -7.84 -0.94
C HIS A 229 -2.04 -7.47 -2.03
N GLY A 230 -3.30 -7.82 -1.81
CA GLY A 230 -4.40 -7.44 -2.70
C GLY A 230 -5.76 -7.58 -2.03
N ILE A 231 -6.76 -6.93 -2.62
CA ILE A 231 -8.18 -7.06 -2.23
C ILE A 231 -8.88 -7.75 -3.41
N PRO A 232 -9.16 -9.07 -3.34
CA PRO A 232 -9.80 -9.78 -4.43
C PRO A 232 -11.26 -9.38 -4.61
N THR A 233 -11.82 -9.64 -5.78
CA THR A 233 -13.27 -9.49 -6.02
C THR A 233 -14.06 -10.43 -5.12
N ASP A 234 -15.17 -9.94 -4.59
CA ASP A 234 -16.20 -10.76 -3.96
C ASP A 234 -17.58 -10.43 -4.56
N LYS A 235 -17.93 -11.21 -5.58
CA LYS A 235 -19.14 -11.06 -6.39
C LYS A 235 -20.34 -11.82 -5.85
N ARG A 236 -20.27 -12.35 -4.61
CA ARG A 236 -21.45 -12.92 -3.95
C ARG A 236 -22.57 -11.86 -3.90
N PRO A 237 -23.85 -12.25 -4.09
CA PRO A 237 -24.98 -11.33 -3.89
C PRO A 237 -24.96 -10.66 -2.51
N LEU A 238 -25.36 -9.39 -2.41
CA LEU A 238 -25.39 -8.66 -1.13
C LEU A 238 -26.27 -9.36 -0.08
N THR A 239 -27.33 -10.06 -0.50
CA THR A 239 -28.25 -10.78 0.39
C THR A 239 -27.61 -11.92 1.17
N VAL A 240 -26.50 -12.49 0.68
CA VAL A 240 -25.78 -13.59 1.36
C VAL A 240 -24.54 -13.12 2.13
N LYS A 241 -24.26 -11.81 2.10
CA LYS A 241 -23.14 -11.20 2.83
C LYS A 241 -23.53 -10.88 4.27
N SER A 242 -22.53 -10.88 5.15
CA SER A 242 -22.68 -10.52 6.56
C SER A 242 -23.15 -9.06 6.72
N GLU A 243 -23.53 -8.67 7.93
CA GLU A 243 -23.88 -7.28 8.21
C GLU A 243 -22.70 -6.31 7.96
N THR A 244 -21.49 -6.68 8.40
CA THR A 244 -20.28 -5.86 8.20
C THR A 244 -19.90 -5.74 6.72
N GLU A 245 -20.12 -6.80 5.93
CA GLU A 245 -19.88 -6.81 4.48
C GLU A 245 -20.96 -6.04 3.69
N ARG A 246 -22.16 -5.83 4.26
CA ARG A 246 -23.25 -5.05 3.65
C ARG A 246 -23.21 -3.57 4.01
N ASN A 247 -22.36 -3.16 4.95
CA ASN A 247 -22.27 -1.76 5.39
C ASN A 247 -22.08 -0.80 4.19
N LYS A 248 -22.73 0.37 4.26
CA LYS A 248 -22.77 1.36 3.16
C LYS A 248 -23.11 0.74 1.79
N GLY A 249 -24.03 -0.23 1.77
CA GLY A 249 -24.45 -0.91 0.53
C GLY A 249 -23.40 -1.81 -0.10
N GLY A 250 -22.36 -2.21 0.65
CA GLY A 250 -21.24 -2.99 0.14
C GLY A 250 -20.09 -2.16 -0.46
N ALA A 251 -20.17 -0.83 -0.37
CA ALA A 251 -19.11 0.08 -0.76
C ALA A 251 -18.06 0.24 0.35
N ARG A 252 -16.79 0.38 -0.03
CA ARG A 252 -15.66 0.55 0.90
C ARG A 252 -14.77 1.68 0.43
N ILE A 253 -14.34 2.54 1.35
CA ILE A 253 -13.25 3.49 1.15
C ILE A 253 -12.01 2.96 1.87
N SER A 254 -10.87 3.02 1.17
CA SER A 254 -9.56 2.69 1.70
C SER A 254 -8.68 3.93 1.68
N LEU A 255 -8.04 4.25 2.80
CA LEU A 255 -7.04 5.31 2.88
C LEU A 255 -5.70 4.65 3.18
N THR A 256 -4.77 4.70 2.22
CA THR A 256 -3.43 4.13 2.39
C THR A 256 -2.43 5.25 2.64
N PHE A 257 -2.16 5.52 3.91
CA PHE A 257 -1.21 6.52 4.37
C PHE A 257 0.22 6.00 4.33
N ARG A 258 1.15 6.91 4.03
CA ARG A 258 2.60 6.67 4.02
C ARG A 258 3.34 7.87 4.59
N CYS A 259 4.50 7.62 5.19
CA CYS A 259 5.49 8.66 5.45
C CYS A 259 6.44 8.70 4.25
N ILE A 260 6.37 9.78 3.47
CA ILE A 260 7.12 9.96 2.25
C ILE A 260 8.30 10.89 2.51
N GLY A 261 9.50 10.44 2.11
CA GLY A 261 10.76 11.16 2.28
C GLY A 261 11.29 11.80 0.99
N THR A 262 10.54 11.75 -0.11
CA THR A 262 10.90 12.36 -1.40
C THR A 262 9.91 13.46 -1.74
N PHE A 263 10.40 14.61 -2.17
CA PHE A 263 9.62 15.81 -2.37
C PHE A 263 9.93 16.44 -3.72
N VAL A 264 8.97 17.18 -4.25
CA VAL A 264 9.13 18.01 -5.45
C VAL A 264 8.77 19.47 -5.14
N SER A 265 9.35 20.40 -5.91
CA SER A 265 8.99 21.82 -5.83
C SER A 265 7.53 22.05 -6.23
N GLY A 266 6.93 23.18 -5.83
CA GLY A 266 5.53 23.48 -6.15
C GLY A 266 5.22 23.58 -7.65
N ASP A 267 6.23 23.82 -8.51
CA ASP A 267 6.11 23.75 -9.96
C ASP A 267 6.49 22.38 -10.57
N ALA A 268 6.75 21.38 -9.71
CA ALA A 268 7.16 20.03 -10.02
C ALA A 268 8.42 19.92 -10.92
N LYS A 269 9.30 20.92 -10.90
CA LYS A 269 10.55 20.92 -11.70
C LYS A 269 11.78 20.45 -10.96
N LYS A 270 11.78 20.51 -9.63
CA LYS A 270 12.88 20.08 -8.79
C LYS A 270 12.47 18.92 -7.92
N ILE A 271 13.39 17.99 -7.65
CA ILE A 271 13.19 16.82 -6.80
C ILE A 271 14.35 16.64 -5.81
N TRP A 272 14.03 16.21 -4.59
CA TRP A 272 15.00 15.86 -3.55
C TRP A 272 14.41 14.85 -2.57
N GLY A 273 15.26 14.33 -1.68
CA GLY A 273 14.88 13.45 -0.58
C GLY A 273 15.35 12.01 -0.75
N SER A 274 14.81 11.11 0.07
CA SER A 274 15.34 9.74 0.24
C SER A 274 15.39 8.93 -1.07
N GLY A 275 14.36 9.02 -1.90
CA GLY A 275 14.27 8.33 -3.19
C GLY A 275 14.85 9.11 -4.37
N ALA A 276 15.29 10.35 -4.19
CA ALA A 276 15.92 11.17 -5.23
C ALA A 276 17.44 11.01 -5.22
N THR A 277 18.13 11.46 -6.27
CA THR A 277 19.60 11.46 -6.26
C THR A 277 20.15 12.51 -5.30
N ALA A 278 19.52 13.69 -5.25
CA ALA A 278 19.78 14.70 -4.22
C ALA A 278 18.98 14.40 -2.95
N LYS A 279 19.67 14.25 -1.82
CA LYS A 279 19.03 13.89 -0.54
C LYS A 279 18.47 15.10 0.21
N THR A 280 18.90 16.31 -0.14
CA THR A 280 18.49 17.56 0.51
C THR A 280 17.92 18.56 -0.47
N ARG A 281 17.07 19.46 0.03
CA ARG A 281 16.43 20.50 -0.77
C ARG A 281 17.43 21.48 -1.39
N SER A 282 18.50 21.84 -0.68
CA SER A 282 19.56 22.73 -1.19
C SER A 282 20.29 22.17 -2.41
N GLU A 283 20.24 20.84 -2.59
CA GLU A 283 20.93 20.13 -3.66
C GLU A 283 19.98 19.63 -4.75
N ALA A 284 18.70 20.03 -4.68
CA ALA A 284 17.62 19.51 -5.51
C ALA A 284 17.97 19.48 -7.00
N LYS A 285 17.67 18.36 -7.65
CA LYS A 285 17.94 18.14 -9.08
C LYS A 285 16.73 18.47 -9.92
N ASP A 286 16.97 18.68 -11.20
CA ASP A 286 15.89 18.76 -12.18
C ASP A 286 15.17 17.43 -12.25
N VAL A 287 13.85 17.52 -12.22
CA VAL A 287 12.96 16.40 -12.51
C VAL A 287 13.20 15.93 -13.95
N ILE A 288 13.24 14.62 -14.12
CA ILE A 288 13.25 13.96 -15.43
C ILE A 288 11.85 13.42 -15.68
N LEU A 289 11.19 13.90 -16.74
CA LEU A 289 9.93 13.31 -17.17
C LEU A 289 10.22 11.99 -17.88
N SER A 290 9.46 10.94 -17.56
CA SER A 290 9.63 9.65 -18.22
C SER A 290 9.34 9.78 -19.71
N VAL A 291 10.31 9.38 -20.54
CA VAL A 291 10.12 9.22 -21.97
C VAL A 291 10.60 7.84 -22.40
N GLU A 292 9.93 7.25 -23.39
CA GLU A 292 10.30 5.94 -23.92
C GLU A 292 11.76 5.94 -24.40
N GLY A 293 12.56 4.96 -23.96
CA GLY A 293 13.97 4.82 -24.34
C GLY A 293 14.96 5.72 -23.59
N ASP A 294 14.56 6.42 -22.52
CA ASP A 294 15.49 7.26 -21.73
C ASP A 294 16.46 6.47 -20.81
N GLY A 295 16.31 5.15 -20.74
CA GLY A 295 17.06 4.22 -19.88
C GLY A 295 16.85 4.40 -18.36
N LYS A 296 16.63 5.63 -17.88
CA LYS A 296 16.42 5.95 -16.46
C LYS A 296 15.04 5.51 -15.98
N SER A 297 14.02 5.72 -16.79
CA SER A 297 12.67 5.22 -16.55
C SER A 297 12.63 3.70 -16.58
N GLU A 298 13.35 3.09 -17.53
CA GLU A 298 13.46 1.64 -17.65
C GLU A 298 14.13 1.03 -16.41
N ALA A 299 15.22 1.62 -15.93
CA ALA A 299 15.90 1.20 -14.71
C ALA A 299 14.98 1.31 -13.47
N LEU A 300 14.19 2.38 -13.36
CA LEU A 300 13.23 2.52 -12.26
C LEU A 300 12.09 1.49 -12.35
N ILE A 301 11.57 1.24 -13.56
CA ILE A 301 10.56 0.20 -13.81
C ILE A 301 11.13 -1.19 -13.51
N GLU A 302 12.39 -1.44 -13.86
CA GLU A 302 13.08 -2.69 -13.54
C GLU A 302 13.20 -2.88 -12.02
N ALA A 303 13.60 -1.84 -11.28
CA ALA A 303 13.68 -1.84 -9.84
C ALA A 303 12.30 -2.11 -9.19
N PHE A 304 11.25 -1.45 -9.69
CA PHE A 304 9.86 -1.76 -9.30
C PHE A 304 9.48 -3.22 -9.57
N GLY A 305 9.91 -3.77 -10.70
CA GLY A 305 9.71 -5.18 -11.04
C GLY A 305 10.45 -6.11 -10.07
N GLY A 306 11.70 -5.79 -9.74
CA GLY A 306 12.52 -6.50 -8.76
C GLY A 306 11.84 -6.53 -7.38
N GLU A 307 11.38 -5.38 -6.90
CA GLU A 307 10.70 -5.27 -5.61
C GLU A 307 9.41 -6.11 -5.57
N ASN A 308 8.69 -6.30 -6.66
CA ASN A 308 7.52 -7.19 -6.66
C ASN A 308 7.88 -8.69 -6.67
N ARG A 309 9.06 -9.06 -7.18
CA ARG A 309 9.42 -10.47 -7.42
C ARG A 309 10.31 -11.07 -6.35
N ASP A 310 11.18 -10.27 -5.76
CA ASP A 310 12.22 -10.72 -4.83
C ASP A 310 11.76 -10.54 -3.37
N SER A 311 11.71 -11.64 -2.60
CA SER A 311 11.40 -11.59 -1.17
C SER A 311 12.55 -11.04 -0.32
N GLU A 312 13.77 -11.02 -0.89
CA GLU A 312 14.99 -10.54 -0.25
C GLU A 312 15.49 -9.22 -0.88
N PHE A 313 14.62 -8.51 -1.60
CA PHE A 313 14.91 -7.23 -2.26
C PHE A 313 15.87 -6.32 -1.47
N ASP A 314 16.98 -5.98 -2.10
CA ASP A 314 18.03 -5.11 -1.56
C ASP A 314 17.73 -3.64 -1.92
N TRP A 315 17.12 -2.93 -0.98
CA TRP A 315 16.73 -1.53 -1.17
C TRP A 315 17.91 -0.63 -1.52
N GLU A 316 19.08 -0.82 -0.89
CA GLU A 316 20.23 0.05 -1.13
C GLU A 316 20.82 -0.18 -2.52
N ARG A 317 20.90 -1.45 -2.96
CA ARG A 317 21.34 -1.78 -4.31
C ARG A 317 20.43 -1.19 -5.38
N TRP A 318 19.12 -1.28 -5.20
CA TRP A 318 18.13 -0.92 -6.23
C TRP A 318 17.72 0.56 -6.19
N TYR A 319 17.56 1.14 -5.00
CA TYR A 319 17.04 2.49 -4.78
C TYR A 319 18.00 3.44 -4.08
N GLY A 320 19.07 2.96 -3.42
CA GLY A 320 19.97 3.80 -2.61
C GLY A 320 20.59 4.96 -3.40
N GLY A 321 20.95 4.71 -4.67
CA GLY A 321 21.45 5.73 -5.60
C GLY A 321 20.43 6.83 -5.95
N GLY A 322 19.14 6.56 -5.77
CA GLY A 322 18.05 7.48 -6.07
C GLY A 322 17.71 7.60 -7.56
N PHE A 323 16.54 8.19 -7.83
CA PHE A 323 16.03 8.44 -9.17
C PHE A 323 15.40 9.83 -9.21
N ASP A 324 15.64 10.59 -10.27
CA ASP A 324 15.01 11.91 -10.47
C ASP A 324 13.84 11.84 -11.46
N VAL A 325 13.48 10.63 -11.90
CA VAL A 325 12.38 10.39 -12.84
C VAL A 325 11.04 10.48 -12.13
N ILE A 326 10.09 11.21 -12.73
CA ILE A 326 8.67 11.25 -12.36
C ILE A 326 7.78 11.03 -13.59
N ASN A 327 6.52 10.65 -13.37
CA ASN A 327 5.43 10.52 -14.36
C ASN A 327 5.73 9.57 -15.54
N PHE A 328 5.22 8.34 -15.51
CA PHE A 328 5.37 7.37 -16.61
C PHE A 328 4.38 7.57 -17.78
N GLY A 329 3.92 8.79 -18.01
CA GLY A 329 3.01 9.16 -19.09
C GLY A 329 2.47 10.60 -18.99
N LEU A 330 2.39 11.23 -20.16
CA LEU A 330 2.03 12.63 -20.48
C LEU A 330 0.58 12.93 -20.03
N SER A 331 0.19 14.08 -19.47
CA SER A 331 0.37 15.48 -19.86
C SER A 331 -0.01 16.37 -18.66
N ILE A 332 0.52 17.59 -18.60
CA ILE A 332 -0.09 18.69 -17.83
C ILE A 332 -1.43 19.07 -18.46
#